data_AF-A0A3B8Z9Z1-F1
#
_entry.id   AF-A0A3B8Z9Z1-F1
#
_cell.length_a   1.000
_cell.length_b   1.000
_cell.length_c   1.000
_cell.angle_alpha   90.00
_cell.angle_beta   90.00
_cell.angle_gamma   90.00
#
_symmetry.space_group_name_H-M   'P 1'
#
loop_
_entity.id
_entity.type
_entity.pdbx_description
1 polymer ?
#
loop_
_entity_poly.entity_id
_entity_poly.type
_entity_poly.pdbx_seq_one_letter_code
_entity_poly.pdbx_strand_id
1 'polypeptide(L)'
;MIRSFSRDVGQRPTDIRMSHQRQGAATILVLTMMMVFVMVAAITVDYAYMQLVRSELRVATDAAAKAGAEALARTEDSEVAIDRAVLVGSMNRVAGQNLILAEEDILLGRVTQGNNGRWQFQQGGTPSNSVRVNSEVEPSLFFGRLLGRETFTPVHTAVAGQQEIDVCLCLDRSGSMLFDMSGVDYAYPPGNPNLRSMPPSPYNSTLWRNHLSPPHPTNSRWAVLSRAIGDFFNEVRSFNPPPYVSLVTWGSDYTMPISPNTVYPASRLDIALPSVNNFAAQRTLITNRITQLGTQPMMGGTNLSSGLDQAVAHITSQNARTLTNKVVVLFTDGMWNAGRSPILAAQGARNAGVIVHTVSVITGAQPDLQQVAAITGGMSFTTQNETQLRAAFREIAASLQIVMIE
;
A
#
# COMPACT_ATOMS: atom_id res chain seq x y z
N MET A 1 36.37 -43.68 113.80
CA MET A 1 35.69 -42.84 114.82
C MET A 1 35.93 -41.38 114.46
N ILE A 2 34.86 -40.67 114.07
CA ILE A 2 34.56 -39.22 114.30
C ILE A 2 35.51 -38.12 113.72
N ARG A 3 34.95 -37.41 112.71
CA ARG A 3 34.86 -35.95 112.41
C ARG A 3 36.08 -35.01 112.42
N SER A 4 36.18 -34.19 111.36
CA SER A 4 36.00 -32.71 111.33
C SER A 4 36.60 -32.11 110.04
N PHE A 5 35.84 -31.54 109.09
CA PHE A 5 35.49 -30.09 108.94
C PHE A 5 36.72 -29.15 108.90
N SER A 6 36.92 -28.13 108.05
CA SER A 6 36.25 -27.51 106.88
C SER A 6 37.03 -26.21 106.59
N ARG A 7 37.21 -25.81 105.31
CA ARG A 7 36.79 -24.49 104.75
C ARG A 7 37.60 -24.03 103.52
N ASP A 8 36.82 -23.79 102.47
CA ASP A 8 37.03 -22.91 101.31
C ASP A 8 37.41 -21.47 101.67
N VAL A 9 38.12 -20.79 100.74
CA VAL A 9 37.78 -19.53 100.02
C VAL A 9 38.82 -19.38 98.89
N GLY A 10 38.60 -19.05 97.62
CA GLY A 10 37.45 -18.63 96.83
C GLY A 10 37.97 -17.96 95.54
N GLN A 11 37.37 -18.23 94.37
CA GLN A 11 37.57 -17.44 93.14
C GLN A 11 36.23 -17.31 92.39
N ARG A 12 35.92 -16.07 91.97
CA ARG A 12 34.66 -15.66 91.32
C ARG A 12 34.61 -16.14 89.86
N PRO A 13 33.46 -16.60 89.35
CA PRO A 13 33.30 -16.87 87.92
C PRO A 13 32.83 -15.61 87.17
N THR A 14 33.44 -15.37 86.00
CA THR A 14 32.99 -14.42 84.98
C THR A 14 31.86 -15.04 84.16
N ASP A 15 30.69 -14.40 84.16
CA ASP A 15 29.55 -14.79 83.32
C ASP A 15 29.82 -14.49 81.84
N ILE A 16 29.99 -15.55 81.05
CA ILE A 16 29.98 -15.49 79.58
C ILE A 16 28.53 -15.78 79.13
N ARG A 17 27.81 -14.75 78.71
CA ARG A 17 26.52 -14.90 78.03
C ARG A 17 26.74 -15.56 76.66
N MET A 18 26.39 -16.84 76.54
CA MET A 18 26.29 -17.52 75.24
C MET A 18 25.10 -16.96 74.44
N SER A 19 25.38 -16.39 73.26
CA SER A 19 24.34 -16.01 72.30
C SER A 19 23.69 -17.27 71.73
N HIS A 20 22.39 -17.43 71.92
CA HIS A 20 21.60 -18.47 71.25
C HIS A 20 21.64 -18.23 69.73
N GLN A 21 22.39 -19.07 69.02
CA GLN A 21 22.50 -19.07 67.57
C GLN A 21 21.16 -19.43 66.91
N ARG A 22 20.51 -18.45 66.28
CA ARG A 22 19.39 -18.65 65.33
C ARG A 22 19.89 -19.14 63.96
N GLN A 23 20.72 -20.20 63.93
CA GLN A 23 21.36 -20.66 62.70
C GLN A 23 20.55 -21.73 61.95
N GLY A 24 19.70 -22.52 62.62
CA GLY A 24 18.93 -23.59 61.95
C GLY A 24 17.77 -23.12 61.07
N ALA A 25 16.99 -22.13 61.52
CA ALA A 25 15.86 -21.60 60.75
C ALA A 25 16.31 -20.82 59.50
N ALA A 26 17.44 -20.12 59.60
CA ALA A 26 18.03 -19.40 58.47
C ALA A 26 18.51 -20.35 57.36
N THR A 27 19.13 -21.49 57.69
CA THR A 27 19.56 -22.47 56.70
C THR A 27 18.39 -23.09 55.94
N ILE A 28 17.29 -23.42 56.63
CA ILE A 28 16.08 -23.96 56.00
C ILE A 28 15.48 -22.92 55.05
N LEU A 29 15.35 -21.66 55.49
CA LEU A 29 14.84 -20.57 54.66
C LEU A 29 15.68 -20.35 53.40
N VAL A 30 17.01 -20.35 53.52
CA VAL A 30 17.94 -20.17 52.38
C VAL A 30 17.79 -21.31 51.38
N LEU A 31 17.72 -22.57 51.84
CA LEU A 31 17.52 -23.73 50.96
C LEU A 31 16.17 -23.65 50.22
N THR A 32 15.10 -23.27 50.92
CA THR A 32 13.78 -23.09 50.29
C THR A 32 13.79 -21.95 49.27
N MET A 33 14.36 -20.78 49.59
CA MET A 33 14.47 -19.67 48.64
C MET A 33 15.32 -20.02 47.42
N MET A 34 16.42 -20.76 47.61
CA MET A 34 17.27 -21.20 46.50
C MET A 34 16.50 -22.16 45.58
N MET A 35 15.69 -23.07 46.13
CA MET A 35 14.84 -23.95 45.33
C MET A 35 13.79 -23.18 44.53
N VAL A 36 13.12 -22.20 45.16
CA VAL A 36 12.16 -21.32 44.48
C VAL A 36 12.86 -20.53 43.37
N PHE A 37 14.06 -20.00 43.62
CA PHE A 37 14.82 -19.26 42.62
C PHE A 37 15.17 -20.12 41.40
N VAL A 38 15.59 -21.38 41.62
CA VAL A 38 15.86 -22.33 40.53
C VAL A 38 14.57 -22.67 39.76
N MET A 39 13.43 -22.86 40.44
CA MET A 39 12.15 -23.08 39.75
C MET A 39 11.74 -21.89 38.88
N VAL A 40 11.86 -20.67 39.41
CA VAL A 40 11.52 -19.45 38.67
C VAL A 40 12.46 -19.27 37.48
N ALA A 41 13.75 -19.55 37.65
CA ALA A 41 14.72 -19.51 36.55
C ALA A 41 14.37 -20.53 35.46
N ALA A 42 14.02 -21.77 35.83
CA ALA A 42 13.60 -22.82 34.90
C ALA A 42 12.35 -22.41 34.10
N ILE A 43 11.32 -21.88 34.78
CA ILE A 43 10.10 -21.36 34.13
C ILE A 43 10.44 -20.21 33.18
N THR A 44 11.34 -19.31 33.57
CA THR A 44 11.73 -18.16 32.76
C THR A 44 12.45 -18.58 31.48
N VAL A 45 13.32 -19.59 31.56
CA VAL A 45 14.02 -20.15 30.38
C VAL A 45 13.03 -20.79 29.42
N ASP A 46 12.11 -21.63 29.92
CA ASP A 46 11.09 -22.26 29.08
C ASP A 46 10.15 -21.21 28.47
N TYR A 47 9.76 -20.19 29.24
CA TYR A 47 8.92 -19.10 28.73
C TYR A 47 9.62 -18.29 27.63
N ALA A 48 10.89 -17.92 27.83
CA ALA A 48 11.67 -17.22 26.83
C ALA A 48 11.83 -18.07 25.56
N TYR A 49 12.07 -19.37 25.71
CA TYR A 49 12.13 -20.31 24.61
C TYR A 49 10.79 -20.42 23.85
N MET A 50 9.67 -20.55 24.56
CA MET A 50 8.34 -20.56 23.94
C MET A 50 8.07 -19.29 23.12
N GLN A 51 8.46 -18.11 23.61
CA GLN A 51 8.29 -16.86 22.89
C GLN A 51 9.20 -16.75 21.66
N LEU A 52 10.44 -17.24 21.77
CA LEU A 52 11.36 -17.32 20.63
C LEU A 52 10.77 -18.20 19.53
N VAL A 53 10.35 -19.43 19.86
CA VAL A 53 9.75 -20.37 18.90
C VAL A 53 8.51 -19.79 18.23
N ARG A 54 7.63 -19.10 18.98
CA ARG A 54 6.45 -18.42 18.39
C ARG A 54 6.84 -17.35 17.38
N SER A 55 7.88 -16.57 17.68
CA SER A 55 8.37 -15.53 16.78
C SER A 55 9.01 -16.14 15.52
N GLU A 56 9.82 -17.18 15.69
CA GLU A 56 10.44 -17.91 14.58
C GLU A 56 9.38 -18.55 13.67
N LEU A 57 8.39 -19.23 14.26
CA LEU A 57 7.29 -19.85 13.53
C LEU A 57 6.51 -18.81 12.73
N ARG A 58 6.18 -17.65 13.33
CA ARG A 58 5.50 -16.56 12.63
C ARG A 58 6.28 -16.09 11.41
N VAL A 59 7.56 -15.75 11.59
CA VAL A 59 8.42 -15.28 10.48
C VAL A 59 8.54 -16.34 9.37
N ALA A 60 8.72 -17.60 9.74
CA ALA A 60 8.83 -18.70 8.77
C ALA A 60 7.54 -18.90 7.96
N THR A 61 6.39 -18.83 8.63
CA THR A 61 5.06 -19.01 8.02
C THR A 61 4.71 -17.83 7.11
N ASP A 62 4.97 -16.60 7.55
CA ASP A 62 4.77 -15.38 6.76
C ASP A 62 5.64 -15.39 5.50
N ALA A 63 6.90 -15.82 5.62
CA ALA A 63 7.81 -15.96 4.48
C ALA A 63 7.33 -17.04 3.48
N ALA A 64 6.88 -18.20 3.98
CA ALA A 64 6.34 -19.26 3.15
C ALA A 64 5.08 -18.82 2.40
N ALA A 65 4.12 -18.19 3.09
CA ALA A 65 2.89 -17.68 2.47
C ALA A 65 3.20 -16.64 1.39
N LYS A 66 4.08 -15.68 1.68
CA LYS A 66 4.49 -14.66 0.71
C LYS A 66 5.17 -15.26 -0.52
N ALA A 67 6.04 -16.24 -0.33
CA ALA A 67 6.73 -16.91 -1.43
C ALA A 67 5.77 -17.70 -2.33
N GLY A 68 4.78 -18.39 -1.73
CA GLY A 68 3.73 -19.05 -2.49
C GLY A 68 2.86 -18.07 -3.27
N ALA A 69 2.43 -16.97 -2.64
CA ALA A 69 1.63 -15.95 -3.29
C ALA A 69 2.37 -15.27 -4.47
N GLU A 70 3.67 -15.01 -4.31
CA GLU A 70 4.52 -14.47 -5.39
C GLU A 70 4.66 -15.44 -6.56
N ALA A 71 4.90 -16.72 -6.29
CA ALA A 71 4.98 -17.74 -7.32
C ALA A 71 3.65 -17.88 -8.06
N LEU A 72 2.53 -17.94 -7.32
CA LEU A 72 1.18 -18.01 -7.87
C LEU A 72 0.91 -16.85 -8.84
N ALA A 73 1.28 -15.62 -8.46
CA ALA A 73 1.07 -14.47 -9.33
C ALA A 73 1.99 -14.44 -10.55
N ARG A 74 3.16 -15.05 -10.47
CA ARG A 74 4.11 -15.09 -11.59
C ARG A 74 3.74 -16.15 -12.62
N THR A 75 3.31 -17.33 -12.17
CA THR A 75 3.11 -18.49 -13.05
C THR A 75 1.65 -18.84 -13.30
N GLU A 76 0.72 -18.30 -12.51
CA GLU A 76 -0.70 -18.70 -12.48
C GLU A 76 -0.90 -20.21 -12.22
N ASP A 77 0.14 -20.88 -11.75
CA ASP A 77 0.20 -22.33 -11.54
C ASP A 77 0.17 -22.62 -10.04
N SER A 78 -0.78 -23.46 -9.65
CA SER A 78 -1.00 -23.84 -8.25
C SER A 78 0.09 -24.77 -7.72
N GLU A 79 0.63 -25.66 -8.55
CA GLU A 79 1.66 -26.62 -8.15
C GLU A 79 2.98 -25.88 -7.85
N VAL A 80 3.36 -24.97 -8.74
CA VAL A 80 4.55 -24.12 -8.56
C VAL A 80 4.43 -23.21 -7.32
N ALA A 81 3.22 -22.74 -7.01
CA ALA A 81 2.97 -21.93 -5.82
C ALA A 81 3.14 -22.72 -4.52
N ILE A 82 2.63 -23.96 -4.48
CA ILE A 82 2.77 -24.86 -3.34
C ILE A 82 4.26 -25.20 -3.14
N ASP A 83 4.93 -25.67 -4.19
CA ASP A 83 6.36 -26.00 -4.15
C ASP A 83 7.22 -24.86 -3.62
N ARG A 84 6.92 -23.63 -4.07
CA ARG A 84 7.67 -22.46 -3.64
C ARG A 84 7.44 -22.12 -2.17
N ALA A 85 6.22 -22.26 -1.67
CA ALA A 85 5.91 -22.07 -0.26
C ALA A 85 6.59 -23.13 0.62
N VAL A 86 6.56 -24.41 0.24
CA VAL A 86 7.28 -25.49 0.95
C VAL A 86 8.78 -25.21 0.98
N LEU A 87 9.36 -24.87 -0.18
CA LEU A 87 10.79 -24.59 -0.30
C LEU A 87 11.20 -23.43 0.62
N VAL A 88 10.48 -22.32 0.60
CA VAL A 88 10.80 -21.16 1.46
C VAL A 88 10.54 -21.45 2.94
N GLY A 89 9.51 -22.22 3.28
CA GLY A 89 9.30 -22.73 4.64
C GLY A 89 10.52 -23.51 5.13
N SER A 90 11.01 -24.47 4.34
CA SER A 90 12.14 -25.33 4.71
C SER A 90 13.50 -24.61 4.84
N MET A 91 13.63 -23.41 4.27
CA MET A 91 14.82 -22.56 4.44
C MET A 91 14.83 -21.82 5.79
N ASN A 92 13.68 -21.70 6.45
CA ASN A 92 13.57 -21.05 7.75
C ASN A 92 13.69 -22.06 8.89
N ARG A 93 14.31 -21.63 10.00
CA ARG A 93 14.48 -22.45 11.19
C ARG A 93 13.49 -22.03 12.28
N VAL A 94 12.90 -23.03 12.93
CA VAL A 94 12.04 -22.89 14.09
C VAL A 94 12.52 -23.88 15.14
N ALA A 95 12.79 -23.40 16.36
CA ALA A 95 13.34 -24.24 17.44
C ALA A 95 14.68 -24.92 17.06
N GLY A 96 15.46 -24.32 16.16
CA GLY A 96 16.74 -24.85 15.69
C GLY A 96 16.64 -25.94 14.61
N GLN A 97 15.44 -26.31 14.16
CA GLN A 97 15.21 -27.24 13.05
C GLN A 97 14.56 -26.52 11.86
N ASN A 98 14.69 -27.06 10.65
CA ASN A 98 14.00 -26.51 9.49
C ASN A 98 12.49 -26.72 9.63
N LEU A 99 11.69 -25.73 9.26
CA LEU A 99 10.23 -25.88 9.23
C LEU A 99 9.83 -26.86 8.12
N ILE A 100 9.13 -27.92 8.49
CA ILE A 100 8.59 -28.91 7.54
C ILE A 100 7.12 -28.55 7.34
N LEU A 101 6.76 -28.26 6.09
CA LEU A 101 5.38 -28.02 5.66
C LEU A 101 5.00 -29.13 4.68
N ALA A 102 3.82 -29.70 4.85
CA ALA A 102 3.22 -30.57 3.84
C ALA A 102 2.46 -29.74 2.81
N GLU A 103 2.17 -30.32 1.65
CA GLU A 103 1.34 -29.64 0.63
C GLU A 103 -0.06 -29.31 1.16
N GLU A 104 -0.60 -30.14 2.06
CA GLU A 104 -1.90 -29.94 2.71
C GLU A 104 -1.94 -28.72 3.65
N ASP A 105 -0.79 -28.28 4.14
CA ASP A 105 -0.66 -27.08 4.97
C ASP A 105 -0.80 -25.79 4.14
N ILE A 106 -0.68 -25.90 2.82
CA ILE A 106 -0.71 -24.79 1.87
C ILE A 106 -2.05 -24.77 1.15
N LEU A 107 -2.90 -23.84 1.58
CA LEU A 107 -4.24 -23.67 1.04
C LEU A 107 -4.25 -22.51 0.06
N LEU A 108 -4.52 -22.80 -1.21
CA LEU A 108 -4.81 -21.78 -2.20
C LEU A 108 -6.25 -21.27 -2.06
N GLY A 109 -6.44 -20.00 -2.34
CA GLY A 109 -7.76 -19.42 -2.33
C GLY A 109 -7.78 -17.98 -2.76
N ARG A 110 -8.87 -17.33 -2.34
CA ARG A 110 -9.18 -15.96 -2.72
C ARG A 110 -9.31 -15.08 -1.49
N VAL A 111 -8.59 -13.97 -1.47
CA VAL A 111 -8.80 -12.90 -0.48
C VAL A 111 -9.77 -11.88 -1.06
N THR A 112 -10.84 -11.59 -0.32
CA THR A 112 -11.83 -10.54 -0.64
C THR A 112 -12.02 -9.61 0.55
N GLN A 113 -12.32 -8.33 0.29
CA GLN A 113 -12.59 -7.38 1.36
C GLN A 113 -14.05 -7.54 1.82
N GLY A 114 -14.26 -7.89 3.08
CA GLY A 114 -15.59 -7.97 3.68
C GLY A 114 -16.19 -6.59 3.93
N ASN A 115 -17.51 -6.51 4.13
CA ASN A 115 -18.27 -5.26 4.36
C ASN A 115 -17.77 -4.42 5.56
N ASN A 116 -17.02 -5.05 6.46
CA ASN A 116 -16.40 -4.50 7.65
C ASN A 116 -14.96 -4.03 7.42
N GLY A 117 -14.50 -3.94 6.16
CA GLY A 117 -13.16 -3.49 5.78
C GLY A 117 -12.05 -4.50 6.07
N ARG A 118 -12.37 -5.66 6.65
CA ARG A 118 -11.42 -6.75 6.94
C ARG A 118 -11.31 -7.69 5.75
N TRP A 119 -10.10 -8.11 5.44
CA TRP A 119 -9.82 -9.12 4.43
C TRP A 119 -10.22 -10.50 4.91
N GLN A 120 -10.95 -11.23 4.08
CA GLN A 120 -11.39 -12.60 4.34
C GLN A 120 -10.84 -13.51 3.25
N PHE A 121 -10.13 -14.55 3.68
CA PHE A 121 -9.67 -15.62 2.80
C PHE A 121 -10.75 -16.68 2.66
N GLN A 122 -11.09 -16.98 1.41
CA GLN A 122 -11.99 -18.05 0.99
C GLN A 122 -11.17 -19.12 0.26
N GLN A 123 -11.09 -20.32 0.86
CA GLN A 123 -10.37 -21.45 0.28
C GLN A 123 -11.00 -21.90 -1.04
N GLY A 124 -10.18 -22.24 -2.04
CA GLY A 124 -10.64 -22.74 -3.33
C GLY A 124 -11.38 -21.72 -4.20
N GLY A 125 -11.35 -20.42 -3.86
CA GLY A 125 -11.92 -19.38 -4.69
C GLY A 125 -11.14 -19.21 -6.00
N THR A 126 -11.83 -19.30 -7.14
CA THR A 126 -11.22 -19.16 -8.47
C THR A 126 -11.48 -17.77 -9.08
N PRO A 127 -10.49 -17.16 -9.75
CA PRO A 127 -9.06 -17.48 -9.74
C PRO A 127 -8.43 -17.28 -8.36
N SER A 128 -7.48 -18.14 -7.99
CA SER A 128 -6.72 -18.05 -6.74
C SER A 128 -5.80 -16.83 -6.80
N ASN A 129 -5.91 -15.91 -5.84
CA ASN A 129 -5.05 -14.72 -5.73
C ASN A 129 -4.30 -14.67 -4.39
N SER A 130 -4.36 -15.76 -3.62
CA SER A 130 -3.79 -15.83 -2.29
C SER A 130 -3.39 -17.24 -1.91
N VAL A 131 -2.40 -17.31 -1.02
CA VAL A 131 -1.89 -18.52 -0.40
C VAL A 131 -1.99 -18.36 1.10
N ARG A 132 -2.66 -19.29 1.75
CA ARG A 132 -2.67 -19.47 3.20
C ARG A 132 -1.73 -20.60 3.57
N VAL A 133 -0.86 -20.38 4.54
CA VAL A 133 0.00 -21.41 5.12
C VAL A 133 -0.39 -21.60 6.57
N ASN A 134 -0.67 -22.84 6.94
CA ASN A 134 -0.80 -23.24 8.34
C ASN A 134 0.52 -23.91 8.75
N SER A 135 1.00 -23.63 9.95
CA SER A 135 2.21 -24.25 10.44
C SER A 135 2.05 -24.65 11.90
N GLU A 136 2.63 -25.79 12.23
CA GLU A 136 2.62 -26.37 13.56
C GLU A 136 3.98 -27.01 13.82
N VAL A 137 4.51 -26.81 15.02
CA VAL A 137 5.74 -27.48 15.48
C VAL A 137 5.53 -27.96 16.91
N GLU A 138 6.25 -29.00 17.35
CA GLU A 138 6.17 -29.51 18.72
C GLU A 138 7.57 -29.66 19.36
N PRO A 139 8.26 -28.55 19.69
CA PRO A 139 9.53 -28.62 20.40
C PRO A 139 9.38 -29.08 21.85
N SER A 140 10.42 -29.77 22.34
CA SER A 140 10.55 -30.10 23.75
C SER A 140 11.01 -28.90 24.58
N LEU A 141 10.45 -28.73 25.77
CA LEU A 141 10.87 -27.72 26.74
C LEU A 141 12.12 -28.17 27.50
N PHE A 142 12.95 -27.23 27.95
CA PHE A 142 14.18 -27.54 28.68
C PHE A 142 13.89 -28.08 30.08
N PHE A 143 12.91 -27.48 30.76
CA PHE A 143 12.51 -27.86 32.13
C PHE A 143 11.06 -28.31 32.22
N GLY A 144 10.41 -28.61 31.10
CA GLY A 144 9.01 -28.99 31.03
C GLY A 144 8.63 -30.18 31.93
N ARG A 145 9.56 -31.12 32.14
CA ARG A 145 9.41 -32.25 33.08
C ARG A 145 9.17 -31.81 34.53
N LEU A 146 9.75 -30.69 34.96
CA LEU A 146 9.57 -30.14 36.29
C LEU A 146 8.12 -29.63 36.51
N LEU A 147 7.42 -29.31 35.43
CA LEU A 147 6.08 -28.73 35.42
C LEU A 147 5.00 -29.69 34.87
N GLY A 148 5.38 -30.92 34.51
CA GLY A 148 4.48 -31.95 33.98
C GLY A 148 4.05 -31.74 32.51
N ARG A 149 4.79 -30.95 31.73
CA ARG A 149 4.55 -30.75 30.28
C ARG A 149 5.87 -30.78 29.54
N GLU A 150 6.17 -31.87 28.83
CA GLU A 150 7.46 -32.02 28.13
C GLU A 150 7.55 -31.23 26.81
N THR A 151 6.40 -30.93 26.18
CA THR A 151 6.32 -30.25 24.88
C THR A 151 5.40 -29.04 24.90
N PHE A 152 5.56 -28.17 23.91
CA PHE A 152 4.66 -27.06 23.62
C PHE A 152 4.44 -26.98 22.10
N THR A 153 3.18 -26.83 21.68
CA THR A 153 2.78 -26.88 20.27
C THR A 153 2.28 -25.50 19.80
N PRO A 154 3.15 -24.60 19.32
CA PRO A 154 2.69 -23.36 18.69
C PRO A 154 2.12 -23.65 17.30
N VAL A 155 0.97 -23.04 17.03
CA VAL A 155 0.33 -23.03 15.70
C VAL A 155 0.32 -21.59 15.19
N HIS A 156 0.57 -21.41 13.89
CA HIS A 156 0.42 -20.13 13.22
C HIS A 156 -0.22 -20.27 11.85
N THR A 157 -1.01 -19.26 11.46
CA THR A 157 -1.60 -19.18 10.13
C THR A 157 -1.25 -17.83 9.53
N ALA A 158 -0.65 -17.85 8.34
CA ALA A 158 -0.38 -16.65 7.56
C ALA A 158 -1.13 -16.70 6.24
N VAL A 159 -1.62 -15.55 5.77
CA VAL A 159 -2.24 -15.41 4.45
C VAL A 159 -1.53 -14.32 3.68
N ALA A 160 -0.98 -14.66 2.53
CA ALA A 160 -0.46 -13.68 1.59
C ALA A 160 -1.34 -13.67 0.34
N GLY A 161 -1.74 -12.48 -0.10
CA GLY A 161 -2.47 -12.27 -1.34
C GLY A 161 -1.70 -11.33 -2.25
N GLN A 162 -1.71 -11.61 -3.54
CA GLN A 162 -1.22 -10.68 -4.55
C GLN A 162 -2.41 -10.06 -5.25
N GLN A 163 -2.52 -8.74 -5.17
CA GLN A 163 -3.59 -8.02 -5.82
C GLN A 163 -3.03 -7.23 -7.00
N GLU A 164 -3.43 -7.65 -8.19
CA GLU A 164 -3.24 -6.84 -9.39
C GLU A 164 -4.04 -5.54 -9.24
N ILE A 165 -3.52 -4.47 -9.83
CA ILE A 165 -4.10 -3.13 -9.73
C ILE A 165 -4.41 -2.65 -11.14
N ASP A 166 -5.66 -2.26 -11.37
CA ASP A 166 -6.06 -1.54 -12.56
C ASP A 166 -6.09 -0.04 -12.24
N VAL A 167 -5.23 0.71 -12.91
CA VAL A 167 -5.13 2.17 -12.79
C VAL A 167 -5.75 2.83 -14.01
N CYS A 168 -6.63 3.80 -13.80
CA CYS A 168 -7.04 4.75 -14.83
C CYS A 168 -6.42 6.11 -14.57
N LEU A 169 -5.53 6.55 -15.45
CA LEU A 169 -5.06 7.93 -15.49
C LEU A 169 -6.20 8.77 -16.07
N CYS A 170 -6.80 9.64 -15.26
CA CYS A 170 -7.93 10.48 -15.62
C CYS A 170 -7.48 11.94 -15.68
N LEU A 171 -7.07 12.39 -16.88
CA LEU A 171 -6.31 13.63 -17.07
C LEU A 171 -7.16 14.76 -17.67
N ASP A 172 -7.14 15.92 -17.01
CA ASP A 172 -7.75 17.15 -17.51
C ASP A 172 -7.01 17.66 -18.78
N ARG A 173 -7.79 18.01 -19.80
CA ARG A 173 -7.37 18.64 -21.06
C ARG A 173 -8.17 19.92 -21.37
N SER A 174 -8.70 20.56 -20.32
CA SER A 174 -9.37 21.86 -20.40
C SER A 174 -8.43 22.96 -20.87
N GLY A 175 -8.99 24.13 -21.18
CA GLY A 175 -8.22 25.24 -21.73
C GLY A 175 -7.07 25.72 -20.83
N SER A 176 -7.19 25.61 -19.50
CA SER A 176 -6.16 26.03 -18.55
C SER A 176 -4.86 25.23 -18.69
N MET A 177 -4.92 24.01 -19.26
CA MET A 177 -3.73 23.17 -19.48
C MET A 177 -2.69 23.78 -20.43
N LEU A 178 -3.07 24.84 -21.17
CA LEU A 178 -2.17 25.64 -22.00
C LEU A 178 -1.33 26.64 -21.20
N PHE A 179 -1.75 26.96 -19.97
CA PHE A 179 -1.14 27.98 -19.14
C PHE A 179 0.25 27.55 -18.67
N ASP A 180 1.02 28.50 -18.16
CA ASP A 180 2.27 28.22 -17.46
C ASP A 180 2.01 27.75 -16.01
N MET A 181 3.09 27.44 -15.29
CA MET A 181 3.04 27.02 -13.89
C MET A 181 3.00 28.19 -12.90
N SER A 182 2.78 29.44 -13.34
CA SER A 182 2.80 30.63 -12.44
C SER A 182 1.60 30.69 -11.49
N GLY A 183 0.54 29.94 -11.79
CA GLY A 183 -0.72 29.98 -11.04
C GLY A 183 -1.61 31.18 -11.39
N VAL A 184 -1.28 31.94 -12.43
CA VAL A 184 -2.09 33.07 -12.92
C VAL A 184 -2.99 32.60 -14.07
N ASP A 185 -4.29 32.90 -13.98
CA ASP A 185 -5.24 32.57 -15.05
C ASP A 185 -4.90 33.31 -16.34
N TYR A 186 -4.96 32.58 -17.47
CA TYR A 186 -4.63 33.07 -18.80
C TYR A 186 -3.16 33.55 -18.96
N ALA A 187 -2.26 33.15 -18.05
CA ALA A 187 -0.83 33.29 -18.25
C ALA A 187 -0.29 32.14 -19.10
N TYR A 188 0.32 32.45 -20.24
CA TYR A 188 0.85 31.46 -21.17
C TYR A 188 2.38 31.52 -21.19
N PRO A 189 3.07 30.37 -21.37
CA PRO A 189 4.51 30.38 -21.50
C PRO A 189 4.97 31.25 -22.68
N PRO A 190 6.00 32.09 -22.50
CA PRO A 190 6.52 32.92 -23.57
C PRO A 190 7.16 32.06 -24.67
N GLY A 191 7.13 32.56 -25.91
CA GLY A 191 7.86 31.94 -27.02
C GLY A 191 7.32 30.60 -27.51
N ASN A 192 6.02 30.33 -27.34
CA ASN A 192 5.41 29.11 -27.86
C ASN A 192 5.63 28.98 -29.39
N PRO A 193 6.44 28.00 -29.86
CA PRO A 193 6.78 27.85 -31.28
C PRO A 193 5.61 27.36 -32.13
N ASN A 194 4.55 26.84 -31.49
CA ASN A 194 3.39 26.26 -32.16
C ASN A 194 2.28 27.29 -32.43
N LEU A 195 2.49 28.57 -32.06
CA LEU A 195 1.49 29.61 -32.24
C LEU A 195 1.14 29.80 -33.71
N ARG A 196 -0.14 29.61 -34.04
CA ARG A 196 -0.67 29.92 -35.35
C ARG A 196 -0.57 31.43 -35.61
N SER A 197 -0.13 31.75 -36.83
CA SER A 197 -0.32 33.09 -37.38
C SER A 197 -1.79 33.25 -37.74
N MET A 198 -2.42 34.31 -37.26
CA MET A 198 -3.83 34.59 -37.52
C MET A 198 -3.98 35.92 -38.26
N PRO A 199 -4.86 36.00 -39.27
CA PRO A 199 -5.18 37.26 -39.92
C PRO A 199 -5.86 38.24 -38.92
N PRO A 200 -5.92 39.54 -39.22
CA PRO A 200 -6.66 40.51 -38.42
C PRO A 200 -8.12 40.05 -38.22
N SER A 201 -8.51 39.83 -36.96
CA SER A 201 -9.81 39.28 -36.58
C SER A 201 -10.08 39.64 -35.10
N PRO A 202 -11.35 39.75 -34.65
CA PRO A 202 -11.67 39.82 -33.22
C PRO A 202 -11.07 38.64 -32.42
N TYR A 203 -10.79 37.53 -33.10
CA TYR A 203 -10.15 36.35 -32.54
C TYR A 203 -8.61 36.37 -32.61
N ASN A 204 -7.99 37.46 -33.06
CA ASN A 204 -6.53 37.61 -33.07
C ASN A 204 -6.03 38.25 -31.74
N SER A 205 -6.42 37.64 -30.63
CA SER A 205 -5.96 38.01 -29.28
C SER A 205 -4.98 36.98 -28.73
N THR A 206 -4.21 37.32 -27.70
CA THR A 206 -3.31 36.38 -27.02
C THR A 206 -4.04 35.10 -26.58
N LEU A 207 -5.26 35.23 -26.06
CA LEU A 207 -6.09 34.10 -25.64
C LEU A 207 -6.35 33.16 -26.82
N TRP A 208 -6.99 33.65 -27.87
CA TRP A 208 -7.38 32.83 -29.01
C TRP A 208 -6.20 32.25 -29.78
N ARG A 209 -5.09 33.00 -29.91
CA ARG A 209 -3.87 32.48 -30.52
C ARG A 209 -3.33 31.28 -29.77
N ASN A 210 -3.35 31.28 -28.44
CA ASN A 210 -2.93 30.13 -27.65
C ASN A 210 -3.94 28.98 -27.73
N HIS A 211 -5.23 29.25 -27.57
CA HIS A 211 -6.27 28.21 -27.58
C HIS A 211 -6.53 27.55 -28.95
N LEU A 212 -6.13 28.19 -30.04
CA LEU A 212 -6.21 27.63 -31.40
C LEU A 212 -4.89 26.98 -31.84
N SER A 213 -3.90 26.96 -30.95
CA SER A 213 -2.58 26.40 -31.20
C SER A 213 -2.31 25.25 -30.23
N PRO A 214 -1.41 24.32 -30.59
CA PRO A 214 -0.90 23.35 -29.63
C PRO A 214 -0.26 24.04 -28.41
N PRO A 215 -0.31 23.42 -27.22
CA PRO A 215 0.38 23.91 -26.04
C PRO A 215 1.88 24.15 -26.30
N HIS A 216 2.47 25.01 -25.47
CA HIS A 216 3.92 25.13 -25.43
C HIS A 216 4.53 23.74 -25.11
N PRO A 217 5.48 23.21 -25.90
CA PRO A 217 5.89 21.82 -25.83
C PRO A 217 6.63 21.44 -24.53
N THR A 218 7.25 22.41 -23.85
CA THR A 218 7.95 22.19 -22.58
C THR A 218 7.29 22.85 -21.37
N ASN A 219 6.86 24.11 -21.48
CA ASN A 219 6.55 24.96 -20.33
C ASN A 219 5.05 25.07 -20.01
N SER A 220 4.16 24.49 -20.83
CA SER A 220 2.73 24.44 -20.52
C SER A 220 2.44 23.43 -19.40
N ARG A 221 1.33 23.61 -18.69
CA ARG A 221 0.85 22.64 -17.69
C ARG A 221 0.66 21.24 -18.28
N TRP A 222 0.17 21.13 -19.52
CA TRP A 222 0.11 19.84 -20.23
C TRP A 222 1.48 19.19 -20.43
N ALA A 223 2.48 19.97 -20.86
CA ALA A 223 3.83 19.45 -21.04
C ALA A 223 4.46 19.00 -19.71
N VAL A 224 4.22 19.75 -18.63
CA VAL A 224 4.67 19.42 -17.27
C VAL A 224 3.98 18.15 -16.76
N LEU A 225 2.65 18.04 -16.95
CA LEU A 225 1.89 16.83 -16.63
C LEU A 225 2.44 15.60 -17.38
N SER A 226 2.71 15.73 -18.69
CA SER A 226 3.26 14.64 -19.51
C SER A 226 4.57 14.09 -18.92
N ARG A 227 5.46 14.96 -18.42
CA ARG A 227 6.67 14.54 -17.71
C ARG A 227 6.38 13.87 -16.37
N ALA A 228 5.42 14.38 -15.60
CA ALA A 228 5.01 13.77 -14.34
C ALA A 228 4.41 12.36 -14.51
N ILE A 229 3.64 12.13 -15.58
CA ILE A 229 3.16 10.79 -15.96
C ILE A 229 4.34 9.87 -16.34
N GLY A 230 5.37 10.41 -17.01
CA GLY A 230 6.61 9.70 -17.25
C GLY A 230 7.29 9.20 -15.97
N ASP A 231 7.30 10.03 -14.91
CA ASP A 231 7.82 9.65 -13.60
C ASP A 231 6.94 8.59 -12.92
N PHE A 232 5.60 8.73 -12.97
CA PHE A 232 4.68 7.69 -12.49
C PHE A 232 5.01 6.32 -13.12
N PHE A 233 5.17 6.25 -14.43
CA PHE A 233 5.55 5.01 -15.12
C PHE A 233 6.95 4.52 -14.75
N ASN A 234 7.89 5.41 -14.39
CA ASN A 234 9.23 5.02 -13.96
C ASN A 234 9.24 4.40 -12.56
N GLU A 235 8.31 4.80 -11.69
CA GLU A 235 8.14 4.20 -10.35
C GLU A 235 7.48 2.83 -10.46
N VAL A 236 6.29 2.77 -11.08
CA VAL A 236 5.50 1.52 -11.13
C VAL A 236 6.11 0.42 -11.98
N ARG A 237 7.12 0.73 -12.82
CA ARG A 237 7.86 -0.31 -13.58
C ARG A 237 8.62 -1.29 -12.68
N SER A 238 8.92 -0.87 -11.46
CA SER A 238 9.64 -1.70 -10.49
C SER A 238 8.73 -2.72 -9.80
N PHE A 239 7.41 -2.63 -10.02
CA PHE A 239 6.44 -3.49 -9.37
C PHE A 239 6.39 -4.84 -10.06
N ASN A 240 6.10 -5.89 -9.29
CA ASN A 240 6.00 -7.26 -9.79
C ASN A 240 4.70 -7.91 -9.28
N PRO A 241 3.65 -8.09 -10.12
CA PRO A 241 3.55 -7.56 -11.48
C PRO A 241 3.30 -6.04 -11.48
N PRO A 242 3.66 -5.34 -12.56
CA PRO A 242 3.30 -3.95 -12.73
C PRO A 242 1.79 -3.77 -12.90
N PRO A 243 1.25 -2.59 -12.54
CA PRO A 243 -0.18 -2.33 -12.66
C PRO A 243 -0.60 -2.24 -14.14
N TYR A 244 -1.84 -2.61 -14.41
CA TYR A 244 -2.47 -2.34 -15.69
C TYR A 244 -2.89 -0.87 -15.72
N VAL A 245 -2.53 -0.15 -16.76
CA VAL A 245 -2.81 1.29 -16.84
C VAL A 245 -3.66 1.60 -18.06
N SER A 246 -4.69 2.42 -17.89
CA SER A 246 -5.53 2.98 -18.95
C SER A 246 -5.50 4.51 -18.91
N LEU A 247 -5.98 5.15 -19.98
CA LEU A 247 -6.01 6.60 -20.11
C LEU A 247 -7.41 7.07 -20.47
N VAL A 248 -7.96 7.95 -19.63
CA VAL A 248 -9.13 8.77 -19.90
C VAL A 248 -8.70 10.23 -19.89
N THR A 249 -9.14 11.01 -20.87
CA THR A 249 -9.00 12.47 -20.85
C THR A 249 -10.34 13.17 -20.85
N TRP A 250 -10.40 14.32 -20.19
CA TRP A 250 -11.66 15.02 -19.95
C TRP A 250 -11.50 16.54 -19.95
N GLY A 251 -12.59 17.25 -20.17
CA GLY A 251 -12.68 18.70 -20.27
C GLY A 251 -14.15 19.10 -20.12
N SER A 252 -14.72 19.83 -21.07
CA SER A 252 -16.18 19.99 -21.19
C SER A 252 -16.59 19.80 -22.64
N ASP A 253 -17.89 19.54 -22.89
CA ASP A 253 -18.42 19.68 -24.24
C ASP A 253 -18.23 21.13 -24.70
N TYR A 254 -17.54 21.32 -25.82
CA TYR A 254 -17.26 22.63 -26.37
C TYR A 254 -17.06 22.55 -27.88
N THR A 255 -17.62 23.50 -28.61
CA THR A 255 -17.39 23.67 -30.04
C THR A 255 -16.73 25.02 -30.26
N MET A 256 -15.56 25.02 -30.90
CA MET A 256 -14.89 26.28 -31.22
C MET A 256 -15.77 27.15 -32.11
N PRO A 257 -15.88 28.46 -31.84
CA PRO A 257 -16.68 29.38 -32.65
C PRO A 257 -15.98 29.79 -33.97
N ILE A 258 -14.84 29.17 -34.29
CA ILE A 258 -13.98 29.54 -35.41
C ILE A 258 -13.71 28.28 -36.22
N SER A 259 -13.84 28.40 -37.56
CA SER A 259 -13.54 27.32 -38.51
C SER A 259 -12.16 26.69 -38.24
N PRO A 260 -12.06 25.36 -38.14
CA PRO A 260 -13.03 24.35 -38.60
C PRO A 260 -14.14 23.98 -37.58
N ASN A 261 -14.35 24.77 -36.53
CA ASN A 261 -15.31 24.51 -35.46
C ASN A 261 -15.01 23.21 -34.70
N THR A 262 -13.74 23.02 -34.32
CA THR A 262 -13.27 21.83 -33.60
C THR A 262 -14.16 21.54 -32.39
N VAL A 263 -14.61 20.28 -32.29
CA VAL A 263 -15.47 19.79 -31.22
C VAL A 263 -14.63 19.05 -30.18
N TYR A 264 -14.82 19.43 -28.93
CA TYR A 264 -14.22 18.82 -27.75
C TYR A 264 -15.32 18.11 -26.98
N PRO A 265 -15.27 16.78 -26.82
CA PRO A 265 -16.22 16.07 -25.97
C PRO A 265 -15.88 16.30 -24.48
N ALA A 266 -16.84 16.12 -23.58
CA ALA A 266 -16.62 16.24 -22.14
C ALA A 266 -15.63 15.21 -21.59
N SER A 267 -15.64 13.97 -22.09
CA SER A 267 -14.65 12.94 -21.75
C SER A 267 -14.41 11.98 -22.91
N ARG A 268 -13.30 11.24 -22.85
CA ARG A 268 -12.92 10.23 -23.84
C ARG A 268 -12.11 9.13 -23.16
N LEU A 269 -12.43 7.87 -23.46
CA LEU A 269 -11.52 6.76 -23.24
C LEU A 269 -10.49 6.77 -24.38
N ASP A 270 -9.26 7.18 -24.07
CA ASP A 270 -8.19 7.30 -25.06
C ASP A 270 -7.44 5.99 -25.24
N ILE A 271 -7.13 5.30 -24.14
CA ILE A 271 -6.47 3.99 -24.14
C ILE A 271 -7.17 3.10 -23.11
N ALA A 272 -7.71 1.96 -23.55
CA ALA A 272 -8.32 0.96 -22.69
C ALA A 272 -7.26 0.21 -21.84
N LEU A 273 -7.73 -0.46 -20.78
CA LEU A 273 -6.88 -1.42 -20.07
C LEU A 273 -6.48 -2.52 -21.07
N PRO A 274 -5.21 -2.95 -21.13
CA PRO A 274 -4.81 -4.00 -22.05
C PRO A 274 -5.39 -5.33 -21.57
N SER A 275 -5.65 -6.29 -22.46
CA SER A 275 -6.13 -7.63 -22.09
C SER A 275 -5.02 -8.49 -21.45
N VAL A 276 -3.77 -8.29 -21.86
CA VAL A 276 -2.58 -8.98 -21.36
C VAL A 276 -1.60 -7.97 -20.73
N ASN A 277 -0.92 -8.33 -19.65
CA ASN A 277 0.03 -7.44 -18.97
C ASN A 277 1.34 -7.29 -19.75
N ASN A 278 1.34 -6.44 -20.78
CA ASN A 278 2.55 -5.95 -21.43
C ASN A 278 2.78 -4.49 -21.05
N PHE A 279 3.33 -4.29 -19.86
CA PHE A 279 3.54 -2.96 -19.30
C PHE A 279 4.38 -2.04 -20.19
N ALA A 280 5.45 -2.54 -20.82
CA ALA A 280 6.31 -1.74 -21.69
C ALA A 280 5.57 -1.23 -22.95
N ALA A 281 4.79 -2.11 -23.59
CA ALA A 281 3.94 -1.72 -24.71
C ALA A 281 2.84 -0.74 -24.28
N GLN A 282 2.18 -1.01 -23.15
CA GLN A 282 1.11 -0.16 -22.63
C GLN A 282 1.60 1.24 -22.26
N ARG A 283 2.75 1.33 -21.58
CA ARG A 283 3.43 2.61 -21.30
C ARG A 283 3.69 3.39 -22.59
N THR A 284 4.18 2.72 -23.63
CA THR A 284 4.49 3.36 -24.92
C THR A 284 3.23 3.89 -25.58
N LEU A 285 2.13 3.11 -25.60
CA LEU A 285 0.84 3.54 -26.14
C LEU A 285 0.31 4.79 -25.44
N ILE A 286 0.32 4.78 -24.09
CA ILE A 286 -0.18 5.91 -23.30
C ILE A 286 0.70 7.15 -23.48
N THR A 287 2.02 7.00 -23.45
CA THR A 287 2.96 8.12 -23.62
C THR A 287 2.83 8.75 -25.01
N ASN A 288 2.70 7.92 -26.05
CA ASN A 288 2.48 8.39 -27.42
C ASN A 288 1.14 9.12 -27.56
N ARG A 289 0.08 8.62 -26.91
CA ARG A 289 -1.23 9.26 -26.94
C ARG A 289 -1.23 10.61 -26.23
N ILE A 290 -0.60 10.73 -25.06
CA ILE A 290 -0.44 12.01 -24.35
C ILE A 290 0.37 13.01 -25.20
N THR A 291 1.44 12.54 -25.83
CA THR A 291 2.25 13.37 -26.75
C THR A 291 1.41 13.84 -27.94
N GLN A 292 0.63 12.95 -28.55
CA GLN A 292 -0.25 13.28 -29.68
C GLN A 292 -1.30 14.32 -29.28
N LEU A 293 -1.93 14.17 -28.11
CA LEU A 293 -2.89 15.16 -27.58
C LEU A 293 -2.23 16.53 -27.38
N GLY A 294 -0.96 16.57 -26.98
CA GLY A 294 -0.16 17.80 -26.87
C GLY A 294 0.18 18.46 -28.20
N THR A 295 -0.12 17.84 -29.34
CA THR A 295 0.01 18.45 -30.67
C THR A 295 -1.31 19.06 -31.17
N GLN A 296 -2.37 19.01 -30.37
CA GLN A 296 -3.68 19.56 -30.70
C GLN A 296 -4.02 20.75 -29.78
N PRO A 297 -4.85 21.70 -30.25
CA PRO A 297 -5.31 22.80 -29.40
C PRO A 297 -6.22 22.28 -28.27
N MET A 298 -6.18 22.92 -27.11
CA MET A 298 -6.97 22.56 -25.92
C MET A 298 -7.95 23.67 -25.54
N MET A 299 -9.19 23.28 -25.24
CA MET A 299 -10.31 24.19 -25.02
C MET A 299 -11.40 23.49 -24.21
N GLY A 300 -12.35 24.28 -23.69
CA GLY A 300 -13.42 23.81 -22.81
C GLY A 300 -13.10 24.09 -21.34
N GLY A 301 -14.12 23.88 -20.50
CA GLY A 301 -14.04 23.98 -19.05
C GLY A 301 -13.63 22.66 -18.40
N THR A 302 -13.84 22.61 -17.09
CA THR A 302 -13.36 21.55 -16.19
C THR A 302 -14.57 20.75 -15.68
N ASN A 303 -15.08 19.81 -16.48
CA ASN A 303 -16.14 18.87 -16.09
C ASN A 303 -15.56 17.60 -15.46
N LEU A 304 -15.15 17.75 -14.20
CA LEU A 304 -14.52 16.68 -13.42
C LEU A 304 -15.39 15.42 -13.36
N SER A 305 -16.70 15.60 -13.17
CA SER A 305 -17.64 14.48 -13.07
C SER A 305 -17.65 13.60 -14.33
N SER A 306 -17.56 14.19 -15.52
CA SER A 306 -17.53 13.44 -16.78
C SER A 306 -16.29 12.58 -16.94
N GLY A 307 -15.13 13.08 -16.48
CA GLY A 307 -13.88 12.32 -16.47
C GLY A 307 -13.92 11.15 -15.50
N LEU A 308 -14.35 11.41 -14.26
CA LEU A 308 -14.45 10.39 -13.23
C LEU A 308 -15.49 9.31 -13.58
N ASP A 309 -16.67 9.71 -14.08
CA ASP A 309 -17.71 8.78 -14.50
C ASP A 309 -17.24 7.87 -15.64
N GLN A 310 -16.55 8.43 -16.64
CA GLN A 310 -15.97 7.65 -17.75
C GLN A 310 -14.88 6.68 -17.27
N ALA A 311 -14.03 7.12 -16.34
CA ALA A 311 -12.97 6.29 -15.77
C ALA A 311 -13.55 5.13 -14.96
N VAL A 312 -14.52 5.40 -14.08
CA VAL A 312 -15.22 4.38 -13.29
C VAL A 312 -15.92 3.39 -14.21
N ALA A 313 -16.75 3.87 -15.14
CA ALA A 313 -17.48 3.02 -16.07
C ALA A 313 -16.56 2.09 -16.88
N HIS A 314 -15.36 2.55 -17.25
CA HIS A 314 -14.36 1.75 -17.95
C HIS A 314 -13.76 0.65 -17.05
N ILE A 315 -13.21 1.02 -15.89
CA ILE A 315 -12.48 0.08 -15.02
C ILE A 315 -13.40 -0.85 -14.21
N THR A 316 -14.70 -0.60 -14.21
CA THR A 316 -15.74 -1.47 -13.62
C THR A 316 -16.69 -2.04 -14.68
N SER A 317 -16.34 -1.97 -15.96
CA SER A 317 -17.14 -2.58 -17.04
C SER A 317 -17.24 -4.10 -16.88
N GLN A 318 -18.17 -4.75 -17.58
CA GLN A 318 -18.34 -6.21 -17.53
C GLN A 318 -17.07 -6.98 -17.95
N ASN A 319 -16.25 -6.37 -18.80
CA ASN A 319 -14.97 -6.92 -19.25
C ASN A 319 -13.80 -6.51 -18.36
N ALA A 320 -14.04 -5.70 -17.34
CA ALA A 320 -13.01 -5.33 -16.38
C ALA A 320 -12.70 -6.53 -15.47
N ARG A 321 -11.43 -6.67 -15.10
CA ARG A 321 -10.98 -7.72 -14.21
C ARG A 321 -11.72 -7.63 -12.88
N THR A 322 -12.32 -8.69 -12.40
CA THR A 322 -13.15 -8.67 -11.19
C THR A 322 -12.35 -8.76 -9.89
N LEU A 323 -11.04 -9.06 -9.97
CA LEU A 323 -10.20 -9.34 -8.80
C LEU A 323 -9.16 -8.25 -8.50
N THR A 324 -9.11 -7.19 -9.30
CA THR A 324 -8.11 -6.14 -9.20
C THR A 324 -8.58 -4.98 -8.33
N ASN A 325 -7.65 -4.34 -7.63
CA ASN A 325 -7.93 -3.05 -7.01
C ASN A 325 -8.13 -2.01 -8.10
N LYS A 326 -9.23 -1.27 -8.00
CA LYS A 326 -9.61 -0.25 -8.99
C LYS A 326 -9.18 1.10 -8.49
N VAL A 327 -8.25 1.72 -9.21
CA VAL A 327 -7.69 3.01 -8.83
C VAL A 327 -7.85 4.00 -9.97
N VAL A 328 -8.35 5.19 -9.65
CA VAL A 328 -8.33 6.35 -10.55
C VAL A 328 -7.33 7.35 -10.02
N VAL A 329 -6.42 7.81 -10.88
CA VAL A 329 -5.56 8.97 -10.61
C VAL A 329 -6.16 10.14 -11.37
N LEU A 330 -6.91 10.97 -10.66
CA LEU A 330 -7.62 12.11 -11.19
C LEU A 330 -6.74 13.36 -11.10
N PHE A 331 -6.42 13.94 -12.25
CA PHE A 331 -5.60 15.15 -12.34
C PHE A 331 -6.42 16.31 -12.90
N THR A 332 -6.27 17.52 -12.34
CA THR A 332 -6.77 18.77 -12.90
C THR A 332 -5.91 19.97 -12.54
N ASP A 333 -5.87 20.99 -13.39
CA ASP A 333 -5.22 22.27 -13.11
C ASP A 333 -6.22 23.43 -12.92
N GLY A 334 -7.51 23.12 -12.96
CA GLY A 334 -8.62 24.06 -12.96
C GLY A 334 -9.62 23.79 -11.85
N MET A 335 -10.46 24.78 -11.57
CA MET A 335 -11.59 24.61 -10.64
C MET A 335 -12.78 24.01 -11.39
N TRP A 336 -13.51 23.11 -10.73
CA TRP A 336 -14.76 22.59 -11.24
C TRP A 336 -15.71 23.74 -11.60
N ASN A 337 -16.10 23.81 -12.87
CA ASN A 337 -16.94 24.90 -13.41
C ASN A 337 -17.96 24.42 -14.46
N ALA A 338 -18.06 23.10 -14.67
CA ALA A 338 -18.97 22.49 -15.64
C ALA A 338 -19.44 21.11 -15.15
N GLY A 339 -20.61 20.69 -15.62
CA GLY A 339 -21.20 19.39 -15.26
C GLY A 339 -21.72 19.33 -13.81
N ARG A 340 -21.96 18.11 -13.33
CA ARG A 340 -22.52 17.86 -12.00
C ARG A 340 -21.44 17.88 -10.93
N SER A 341 -21.87 17.90 -9.66
CA SER A 341 -20.94 17.92 -8.53
C SER A 341 -19.96 16.74 -8.56
N PRO A 342 -18.64 16.99 -8.36
CA PRO A 342 -17.63 15.94 -8.29
C PRO A 342 -17.82 15.02 -7.08
N ILE A 343 -18.48 15.52 -6.02
CA ILE A 343 -18.82 14.74 -4.82
C ILE A 343 -19.78 13.59 -5.14
N LEU A 344 -20.78 13.83 -6.00
CA LEU A 344 -21.70 12.78 -6.44
C LEU A 344 -21.00 11.74 -7.32
N ALA A 345 -20.02 12.14 -8.12
CA ALA A 345 -19.20 11.21 -8.89
C ALA A 345 -18.29 10.38 -7.98
N ALA A 346 -17.71 10.97 -6.93
CA ALA A 346 -16.92 10.26 -5.93
C ALA A 346 -17.74 9.24 -5.14
N GLN A 347 -18.99 9.56 -4.79
CA GLN A 347 -19.91 8.59 -4.18
C GLN A 347 -20.19 7.41 -5.13
N GLY A 348 -20.38 7.68 -6.42
CA GLY A 348 -20.50 6.63 -7.45
C GLY A 348 -19.26 5.74 -7.53
N ALA A 349 -18.06 6.35 -7.54
CA ALA A 349 -16.79 5.64 -7.52
C ALA A 349 -16.65 4.74 -6.29
N ARG A 350 -16.95 5.27 -5.09
CA ARG A 350 -16.93 4.50 -3.84
C ARG A 350 -17.88 3.31 -3.89
N ASN A 351 -19.12 3.53 -4.35
CA ASN A 351 -20.12 2.46 -4.47
C ASN A 351 -19.69 1.37 -5.46
N ALA A 352 -18.87 1.71 -6.44
CA ALA A 352 -18.28 0.79 -7.40
C ALA A 352 -16.95 0.15 -6.92
N GLY A 353 -16.52 0.41 -5.67
CA GLY A 353 -15.27 -0.12 -5.12
C GLY A 353 -14.01 0.51 -5.70
N VAL A 354 -14.10 1.74 -6.21
CA VAL A 354 -12.99 2.47 -6.84
C VAL A 354 -12.40 3.49 -5.87
N ILE A 355 -11.07 3.44 -5.70
CA ILE A 355 -10.29 4.44 -4.95
C ILE A 355 -9.88 5.55 -5.92
N VAL A 356 -10.04 6.81 -5.53
CA VAL A 356 -9.69 7.97 -6.35
C VAL A 356 -8.61 8.79 -5.66
N HIS A 357 -7.39 8.79 -6.21
CA HIS A 357 -6.36 9.75 -5.82
C HIS A 357 -6.53 11.04 -6.64
N THR A 358 -6.41 12.20 -6.00
CA THR A 358 -6.54 13.50 -6.68
C THR A 358 -5.21 14.24 -6.67
N VAL A 359 -4.89 14.87 -7.80
CA VAL A 359 -3.71 15.74 -7.95
C VAL A 359 -4.15 17.03 -8.61
N SER A 360 -3.79 18.17 -8.00
CA SER A 360 -4.08 19.48 -8.58
C SER A 360 -2.85 20.37 -8.75
N VAL A 361 -2.90 21.24 -9.76
CA VAL A 361 -1.98 22.40 -9.90
C VAL A 361 -2.75 23.67 -9.52
N ILE A 362 -2.22 24.47 -8.60
CA ILE A 362 -2.91 25.62 -8.02
C ILE A 362 -3.14 26.76 -9.03
N THR A 363 -4.37 27.27 -9.02
CA THR A 363 -4.70 28.71 -8.95
C THR A 363 -5.56 29.09 -7.72
N GLY A 364 -5.94 28.13 -6.86
CA GLY A 364 -6.72 28.35 -5.62
C GLY A 364 -6.95 27.08 -4.78
N ALA A 365 -7.62 27.20 -3.63
CA ALA A 365 -8.00 26.07 -2.78
C ALA A 365 -9.11 25.24 -3.46
N GLN A 366 -8.91 23.93 -3.59
CA GLN A 366 -9.87 23.01 -4.22
C GLN A 366 -10.40 21.99 -3.20
N PRO A 367 -11.29 22.40 -2.27
CA PRO A 367 -11.83 21.51 -1.24
C PRO A 367 -12.57 20.32 -1.85
N ASP A 368 -13.15 20.48 -3.04
CA ASP A 368 -13.85 19.41 -3.74
C ASP A 368 -12.94 18.21 -4.05
N LEU A 369 -11.69 18.43 -4.47
CA LEU A 369 -10.75 17.33 -4.76
C LEU A 369 -10.29 16.59 -3.51
N GLN A 370 -10.12 17.32 -2.40
CA GLN A 370 -9.80 16.71 -1.12
C GLN A 370 -10.96 15.84 -0.63
N GLN A 371 -12.20 16.33 -0.81
CA GLN A 371 -13.40 15.54 -0.49
C GLN A 371 -13.57 14.33 -1.40
N VAL A 372 -13.31 14.45 -2.72
CA VAL A 372 -13.35 13.31 -3.66
C VAL A 372 -12.41 12.18 -3.21
N ALA A 373 -11.17 12.53 -2.87
CA ALA A 373 -10.21 11.56 -2.36
C ALA A 373 -10.67 10.96 -1.02
N ALA A 374 -11.10 11.80 -0.07
CA ALA A 374 -11.56 11.34 1.24
C ALA A 374 -12.78 10.39 1.17
N ILE A 375 -13.73 10.67 0.29
CA ILE A 375 -14.93 9.83 0.09
C ILE A 375 -14.57 8.42 -0.35
N THR A 376 -13.56 8.30 -1.20
CA THR A 376 -13.14 7.04 -1.83
C THR A 376 -11.99 6.35 -1.11
N GLY A 377 -11.43 6.98 -0.07
CA GLY A 377 -10.26 6.49 0.67
C GLY A 377 -8.92 6.71 -0.05
N GLY A 378 -8.88 7.58 -1.06
CA GLY A 378 -7.67 7.97 -1.77
C GLY A 378 -6.90 9.11 -1.12
N MET A 379 -5.76 9.45 -1.72
CA MET A 379 -4.91 10.57 -1.31
C MET A 379 -5.17 11.80 -2.16
N SER A 380 -4.99 12.99 -1.59
CA SER A 380 -5.11 14.26 -2.32
C SER A 380 -3.81 15.05 -2.26
N PHE A 381 -3.34 15.51 -3.41
CA PHE A 381 -2.15 16.33 -3.56
C PHE A 381 -2.50 17.67 -4.18
N THR A 382 -1.99 18.73 -3.58
CA THR A 382 -2.09 20.09 -4.11
C THR A 382 -0.68 20.59 -4.41
N THR A 383 -0.44 21.00 -5.65
CA THR A 383 0.90 21.32 -6.16
C THR A 383 0.93 22.72 -6.76
N GLN A 384 2.10 23.37 -6.72
CA GLN A 384 2.27 24.76 -7.17
C GLN A 384 3.31 24.90 -8.29
N ASN A 385 4.10 23.86 -8.53
CA ASN A 385 5.18 23.89 -9.51
C ASN A 385 5.48 22.48 -10.05
N GLU A 386 6.31 22.41 -11.09
CA GLU A 386 6.68 21.14 -11.73
C GLU A 386 7.28 20.14 -10.75
N THR A 387 8.18 20.58 -9.86
CA THR A 387 8.84 19.69 -8.91
C THR A 387 7.84 19.02 -7.98
N GLN A 388 6.88 19.77 -7.44
CA GLN A 388 5.81 19.24 -6.59
C GLN A 388 4.86 18.33 -7.37
N LEU A 389 4.50 18.70 -8.61
CA LEU A 389 3.63 17.85 -9.44
C LEU A 389 4.27 16.48 -9.70
N ARG A 390 5.54 16.48 -10.10
CA ARG A 390 6.30 15.26 -10.35
C ARG A 390 6.48 14.43 -9.08
N ALA A 391 6.69 15.07 -7.93
CA ALA A 391 6.76 14.39 -6.64
C ALA A 391 5.42 13.72 -6.28
N ALA A 392 4.28 14.40 -6.46
CA ALA A 392 2.96 13.84 -6.18
C ALA A 392 2.67 12.58 -6.99
N PHE A 393 3.01 12.57 -8.29
CA PHE A 393 2.82 11.38 -9.12
C PHE A 393 3.73 10.20 -8.72
N ARG A 394 4.95 10.46 -8.24
CA ARG A 394 5.82 9.42 -7.67
C ARG A 394 5.26 8.86 -6.36
N GLU A 395 4.72 9.71 -5.50
CA GLU A 395 4.14 9.30 -4.21
C GLU A 395 2.85 8.47 -4.41
N ILE A 396 1.98 8.88 -5.34
CA ILE A 396 0.83 8.07 -5.75
C ILE A 396 1.31 6.71 -6.25
N ALA A 397 2.28 6.67 -7.17
CA ALA A 397 2.81 5.41 -7.67
C ALA A 397 3.27 4.51 -6.52
N ALA A 398 4.13 5.01 -5.62
CA ALA A 398 4.65 4.26 -4.47
C ALA A 398 3.55 3.71 -3.55
N SER A 399 2.46 4.46 -3.36
CA SER A 399 1.35 4.03 -2.50
C SER A 399 0.57 2.82 -3.05
N LEU A 400 0.63 2.56 -4.36
CA LEU A 400 -0.10 1.46 -4.97
C LEU A 400 0.41 0.08 -4.50
N GLN A 401 1.67 -0.05 -4.04
CA GLN A 401 2.24 -1.34 -3.63
C GLN A 401 1.80 -1.85 -2.25
N ILE A 402 1.18 -1.01 -1.42
CA ILE A 402 0.99 -1.33 0.00
C ILE A 402 -0.36 -2.03 0.20
N VAL A 403 -0.32 -3.36 0.33
CA VAL A 403 -1.38 -4.14 0.98
C VAL A 403 -0.73 -4.98 2.08
N MET A 404 -0.84 -4.53 3.34
CA MET A 404 -0.55 -5.38 4.49
C MET A 404 -1.85 -6.04 4.93
N ILE A 405 -1.90 -7.36 4.86
CA ILE A 405 -2.93 -8.18 5.49
C ILE A 405 -2.30 -8.67 6.78
N GLU A 406 -2.75 -8.15 7.92
CA GLU A 406 -2.53 -8.77 9.23
C GLU A 406 -3.65 -9.77 9.56
#